data_AF-A0A7J4QGF3-F1
#
_entry.id   AF-A0A7J4QGF3-F1
#
_cell.length_a   1.000
_cell.length_b   1.000
_cell.length_c   1.000
_cell.angle_alpha   90.00
_cell.angle_beta   90.00
_cell.angle_gamma   90.00
#
_symmetry.space_group_name_H-M   'P 1'
#
loop_
_entity.id
_entity.type
_entity.pdbx_description
1 polymer ?
#
loop_
_entity_poly.entity_id
_entity_poly.type
_entity_poly.pdbx_seq_one_letter_code
_entity_poly.pdbx_strand_id
1 'polypeptide(L)'
;MICKRCTNPAEKGDVFCRKCGEEMPSEDTFQCECGAEVRNDDRYCHQCGAMFSAGACKSCNADLAPNAKFCHECGTKQDEDPASFSAASCSEQLPYNYGAVETPAETPAEPKEEPADLEVYDDYGNVRKMSELSEPKETKKPRYKMHDGYVDVVTE
;
A
#
# COMPACT_ATOMS: atom_id res chain seq x y z
N MET A 1 -9.40 -10.94 19.88
CA MET A 1 -10.21 -11.42 18.73
C MET A 1 -9.39 -12.44 17.95
N ILE A 2 -10.00 -13.28 17.11
CA ILE A 2 -9.27 -14.30 16.33
C ILE A 2 -9.50 -14.02 14.85
N CYS A 3 -8.44 -14.07 14.04
CA CYS A 3 -8.53 -13.92 12.58
C CYS A 3 -9.37 -15.07 11.99
N LYS A 4 -10.42 -14.75 11.22
CA LYS A 4 -11.30 -15.76 10.60
C LYS A 4 -10.60 -16.57 9.50
N ARG A 5 -9.51 -16.06 8.93
CA ARG A 5 -8.76 -16.71 7.84
C ARG A 5 -7.69 -17.68 8.32
N CYS A 6 -6.89 -17.30 9.32
CA CYS A 6 -5.74 -18.09 9.77
C CYS A 6 -5.78 -18.49 11.26
N THR A 7 -6.86 -18.14 11.95
CA THR A 7 -7.16 -18.52 13.34
C THR A 7 -6.12 -18.04 14.38
N ASN A 8 -5.25 -17.10 14.01
CA ASN A 8 -4.29 -16.51 14.94
C ASN A 8 -4.96 -15.44 15.82
N PRO A 9 -4.49 -15.28 17.07
CA PRO A 9 -4.95 -14.20 17.92
C PRO A 9 -4.56 -12.85 17.31
N ALA A 10 -5.48 -11.90 17.37
CA ALA A 10 -5.29 -10.51 16.98
C ALA A 10 -5.64 -9.59 18.16
N GLU A 11 -4.94 -8.46 18.23
CA GLU A 11 -5.11 -7.43 19.26
C GLU A 11 -6.28 -6.51 18.91
N LYS A 12 -6.84 -5.85 19.92
CA LYS A 12 -7.94 -4.89 19.72
C LYS A 12 -7.41 -3.68 18.96
N GLY A 13 -8.00 -3.39 17.81
CA GLY A 13 -7.58 -2.28 16.93
C GLY A 13 -6.62 -2.67 15.81
N ASP A 14 -6.21 -3.95 15.70
CA ASP A 14 -5.51 -4.42 14.51
C ASP A 14 -6.46 -4.29 13.29
N VAL A 15 -6.05 -3.50 12.29
CA VAL A 15 -6.79 -3.34 11.01
C VAL A 15 -6.57 -4.53 10.09
N PHE A 16 -5.40 -5.18 10.19
CA PHE A 16 -5.02 -6.36 9.43
C PHE A 16 -4.40 -7.42 10.32
N CYS A 17 -4.59 -8.70 9.98
CA CYS A 17 -3.95 -9.80 10.67
C CYS A 17 -2.45 -9.82 10.35
N ARG A 18 -1.61 -9.57 11.37
CA ARG A 18 -0.14 -9.54 11.25
C ARG A 18 0.51 -10.83 10.73
N LYS A 19 -0.22 -11.96 10.74
CA LYS A 19 0.30 -13.25 10.25
C LYS A 19 -0.11 -13.60 8.83
N CYS A 20 -1.30 -13.21 8.39
CA CYS A 20 -1.82 -13.63 7.07
C CYS A 20 -2.25 -12.49 6.16
N GLY A 21 -2.22 -11.24 6.65
CA GLY A 21 -2.57 -10.05 5.87
C GLY A 21 -4.08 -9.84 5.68
N GLU A 22 -4.94 -10.73 6.17
CA GLU A 22 -6.40 -10.56 6.07
C GLU A 22 -6.87 -9.31 6.82
N GLU A 23 -7.80 -8.57 6.23
CA GLU A 23 -8.48 -7.46 6.91
C GLU A 23 -9.28 -7.96 8.12
N MET A 24 -9.16 -7.23 9.22
CA MET A 24 -9.88 -7.52 10.45
C MET A 24 -11.20 -6.73 10.45
N PRO A 25 -12.30 -7.31 10.96
CA PRO A 25 -13.55 -6.59 11.08
C PRO A 25 -13.37 -5.39 12.02
N SER A 26 -13.62 -4.19 11.51
CA SER A 26 -13.77 -2.99 12.33
C SER A 26 -15.24 -2.83 12.70
N GLU A 27 -15.52 -2.75 14.00
CA GLU A 27 -16.90 -2.62 14.51
C GLU A 27 -17.47 -1.21 14.29
N ASP A 28 -16.63 -0.25 13.87
CA ASP A 28 -16.97 1.17 13.77
C ASP A 28 -17.17 1.61 12.30
N THR A 29 -17.89 0.83 11.50
CA THR A 29 -18.26 1.19 10.13
C THR A 29 -19.78 1.33 9.93
N PHE A 30 -20.19 2.11 8.94
CA PHE A 30 -21.58 2.27 8.51
C PHE A 30 -21.68 2.21 6.98
N GLN A 31 -22.87 1.93 6.46
CA GLN A 31 -23.11 1.87 5.02
C GLN A 31 -23.55 3.24 4.48
N CYS A 32 -22.81 3.76 3.51
CA CYS A 32 -23.22 4.94 2.76
C CYS A 32 -24.41 4.62 1.83
N GLU A 33 -25.20 5.63 1.47
CA GLU A 33 -26.25 5.55 0.45
C GLU A 33 -25.77 5.02 -0.91
N CYS A 34 -24.48 5.18 -1.24
CA CYS A 34 -23.89 4.61 -2.45
C CYS A 34 -23.56 3.11 -2.35
N GLY A 35 -23.75 2.50 -1.18
CA GLY A 35 -23.46 1.10 -0.89
C GLY A 35 -22.07 0.82 -0.33
N ALA A 36 -21.18 1.82 -0.25
CA ALA A 36 -19.85 1.68 0.32
C ALA A 36 -19.87 1.58 1.85
N GLU A 37 -18.97 0.76 2.41
CA GLU A 37 -18.72 0.72 3.86
C GLU A 37 -17.73 1.83 4.24
N VAL A 38 -18.13 2.71 5.15
CA VAL A 38 -17.38 3.92 5.56
C VAL A 38 -17.11 3.86 7.06
N ARG A 39 -15.94 4.33 7.54
CA ARG A 39 -15.66 4.37 8.97
C ARG A 39 -16.44 5.50 9.63
N ASN A 40 -16.90 5.33 10.87
CA ASN A 40 -17.58 6.40 11.61
C ASN A 40 -16.75 7.68 11.75
N ASP A 41 -15.42 7.56 11.79
CA ASP A 41 -14.50 8.69 11.89
C ASP A 41 -14.26 9.40 10.53
N ASP A 42 -14.71 8.83 9.41
CA ASP A 42 -14.53 9.42 8.10
C ASP A 42 -15.51 10.58 7.87
N ARG A 43 -14.97 11.74 7.46
CA ARG A 43 -15.80 12.91 7.14
C ARG A 43 -16.52 12.79 5.81
N TYR A 44 -16.02 11.95 4.91
CA TYR A 44 -16.52 11.77 3.54
C TYR A 44 -16.44 10.31 3.10
N CYS A 45 -17.32 9.91 2.18
CA CYS A 45 -17.28 8.61 1.53
C CYS A 45 -16.11 8.56 0.55
N HIS A 46 -15.23 7.59 0.71
CA HIS A 46 -14.12 7.37 -0.21
C HIS A 46 -14.54 6.84 -1.59
N GLN A 47 -15.79 6.37 -1.75
CA GLN A 47 -16.34 5.93 -3.04
C GLN A 47 -17.11 7.02 -3.78
N CYS A 48 -18.06 7.69 -3.12
CA CYS A 48 -18.94 8.67 -3.77
C CYS A 48 -18.68 10.13 -3.41
N GLY A 49 -17.80 10.41 -2.44
CA GLY A 49 -17.50 11.77 -1.98
C GLY A 49 -18.57 12.43 -1.11
N ALA A 50 -19.65 11.72 -0.73
CA ALA A 50 -20.67 12.26 0.17
C ALA A 50 -20.07 12.60 1.54
N MET A 51 -20.33 13.80 2.07
CA MET A 51 -19.89 14.21 3.41
C MET A 51 -20.91 13.81 4.48
N PHE A 52 -20.42 13.24 5.58
CA PHE A 52 -21.26 12.74 6.68
C PHE A 52 -21.07 13.53 7.97
N SER A 53 -19.87 14.05 8.23
CA SER A 53 -19.63 14.88 9.40
C SER A 53 -19.87 16.35 9.06
N ALA A 54 -20.86 16.95 9.70
CA ALA A 54 -20.94 18.39 9.82
C ALA A 54 -19.88 18.87 10.82
N GLY A 55 -19.09 19.88 10.45
CA GLY A 55 -18.26 20.60 11.42
C GLY A 55 -19.12 21.50 12.32
N ALA A 56 -18.51 22.05 13.37
CA ALA A 56 -19.08 23.18 14.10
C ALA A 56 -18.62 24.51 13.47
N CYS A 57 -19.47 25.52 13.53
CA CYS A 57 -19.17 26.84 13.00
C CYS A 57 -17.98 27.49 13.75
N LYS A 58 -16.97 27.97 13.01
CA LYS A 58 -15.77 28.61 13.60
C LYS A 58 -16.06 29.87 14.44
N SER A 59 -17.18 30.57 14.18
CA SER A 59 -17.57 31.79 14.93
C SER A 59 -18.50 31.56 16.12
N CYS A 60 -19.55 30.75 15.95
CA CYS A 60 -20.61 30.60 16.95
C CYS A 60 -20.74 29.19 17.52
N ASN A 61 -19.95 28.24 17.02
CA ASN A 61 -19.94 26.84 17.42
C ASN A 61 -21.27 26.08 17.21
N ALA A 62 -22.19 26.63 16.42
CA ALA A 62 -23.40 25.92 15.99
C ALA A 62 -23.04 24.75 15.04
N ASP A 63 -23.81 23.67 15.11
CA ASP A 63 -23.68 22.54 14.19
C ASP A 63 -23.93 23.00 12.75
N LEU A 64 -23.11 22.58 11.80
CA LEU A 64 -23.30 22.91 10.39
C LEU A 64 -24.09 21.80 9.68
N ALA A 65 -24.50 22.04 8.44
CA ALA A 65 -24.89 20.94 7.55
C ALA A 65 -23.63 20.41 6.84
N PRO A 66 -23.63 19.15 6.37
CA PRO A 66 -22.56 18.67 5.49
C PRO A 66 -22.48 19.59 4.25
N ASN A 67 -21.27 20.01 3.88
CA ASN A 67 -20.99 20.97 2.79
C ASN A 67 -21.59 22.39 2.96
N ALA A 68 -21.87 22.83 4.20
CA ALA A 68 -22.39 24.18 4.43
C ALA A 68 -21.31 25.25 4.26
N LYS A 69 -21.36 25.98 3.13
CA LYS A 69 -20.51 27.17 2.86
C LYS A 69 -20.72 28.34 3.81
N PHE A 70 -21.87 28.38 4.48
CA PHE A 70 -22.25 29.44 5.42
C PHE A 70 -22.95 28.82 6.62
N CYS A 71 -22.70 29.37 7.80
CA CYS A 71 -23.46 29.00 9.00
C CYS A 71 -24.90 29.51 8.90
N HIS A 72 -25.87 28.64 9.17
CA HIS A 72 -27.29 28.99 9.13
C HIS A 72 -27.74 29.84 10.33
N GLU A 73 -27.01 29.78 11.45
CA GLU A 73 -27.28 30.58 12.66
C GLU A 73 -26.69 31.99 12.56
N CYS A 74 -25.40 32.12 12.19
CA CYS A 74 -24.69 33.41 12.26
C CYS A 74 -24.29 34.01 10.90
N GLY A 75 -24.49 33.29 9.80
CA GLY A 75 -24.13 33.76 8.45
C GLY A 75 -22.62 33.78 8.15
N THR A 76 -21.76 33.38 9.10
CA THR A 76 -20.31 33.33 8.86
C THR A 76 -20.01 32.31 7.78
N LYS A 77 -19.25 32.74 6.76
CA LYS A 77 -18.71 31.86 5.73
C LYS A 77 -17.79 30.81 6.35
N GLN A 78 -18.05 29.55 6.05
CA GLN A 78 -17.17 28.45 6.42
C GLN A 78 -16.27 28.17 5.22
N ASP A 79 -14.97 28.05 5.47
CA ASP A 79 -14.06 27.55 4.46
C ASP A 79 -14.30 26.04 4.35
N GLU A 80 -14.69 25.59 3.15
CA GLU A 80 -14.71 24.18 2.81
C GLU A 80 -13.27 23.69 3.02
N ASP A 81 -12.99 22.93 4.07
CA ASP A 81 -11.64 22.43 4.37
C ASP A 81 -11.50 20.98 3.85
N PRO A 82 -11.21 20.72 2.55
CA PRO A 82 -10.54 19.49 2.15
C PRO A 82 -9.04 19.72 2.36
N ALA A 83 -8.58 19.58 3.61
CA ALA A 83 -7.20 19.81 4.02
C ALA A 83 -6.69 21.24 3.69
N SER A 84 -6.68 22.10 4.71
CA SER A 84 -5.66 23.14 4.84
C SER A 84 -4.27 22.48 4.82
N PHE A 85 -3.76 22.20 3.61
CA PHE A 85 -2.33 22.32 3.34
C PHE A 85 -2.02 23.82 3.34
N SER A 86 -2.03 24.44 4.52
CA SER A 86 -1.23 25.65 4.68
C SER A 86 0.21 25.25 4.38
N ALA A 87 0.74 25.69 3.25
CA ALA A 87 2.16 25.60 2.92
C ALA A 87 3.03 26.48 3.86
N ALA A 88 2.59 26.69 5.11
CA ALA A 88 3.14 27.65 6.06
C ALA A 88 3.68 26.99 7.35
N SER A 89 3.66 25.65 7.48
CA SER A 89 4.28 24.97 8.63
C SER A 89 4.92 23.62 8.28
N CYS A 90 5.62 23.56 7.15
CA CYS A 90 6.63 22.52 6.91
C CYS A 90 7.99 23.18 6.64
N SER A 91 8.45 23.99 7.58
CA SER A 91 9.87 24.08 7.92
C SER A 91 9.98 23.32 9.24
N GLU A 92 10.17 22.02 9.24
CA GLU A 92 11.50 21.45 9.10
C GLU A 92 11.39 19.99 8.59
N GLN A 93 11.97 19.74 7.42
CA GLN A 93 12.57 18.48 6.93
C GLN A 93 11.69 17.23 6.75
N LEU A 94 11.15 17.09 5.52
CA LEU A 94 11.14 15.79 4.84
C LEU A 94 12.25 15.79 3.77
N PRO A 95 13.20 14.83 3.76
CA PRO A 95 14.36 14.86 2.87
C PRO A 95 14.06 14.41 1.43
N TYR A 96 12.79 14.38 1.02
CA TYR A 96 12.41 13.88 -0.30
C TYR A 96 11.57 14.92 -1.04
N ASN A 97 12.31 15.71 -1.81
CA ASN A 97 11.83 16.71 -2.73
C ASN A 97 11.06 16.05 -3.88
N TYR A 98 9.73 16.01 -3.80
CA TYR A 98 8.90 15.84 -4.99
C TYR A 98 8.45 17.23 -5.44
N GLY A 99 9.19 17.77 -6.42
CA GLY A 99 8.91 19.08 -7.00
C GLY A 99 7.55 19.09 -7.72
N ALA A 100 6.88 20.24 -7.63
CA ALA A 100 5.67 20.56 -8.35
C ALA A 100 5.87 20.35 -9.87
N VAL A 101 5.04 19.49 -10.46
CA VAL A 101 4.93 19.38 -11.92
C VAL A 101 3.94 20.43 -12.40
N GLU A 102 4.47 21.58 -12.81
CA GLU A 102 3.77 22.42 -13.77
C GLU A 102 3.67 21.62 -15.07
N THR A 103 2.46 21.48 -15.62
CA THR A 103 2.25 20.83 -16.90
C THR A 103 2.42 21.85 -18.03
N PRO A 104 3.52 21.84 -18.80
CA PRO A 104 3.48 22.27 -20.17
C PRO A 104 3.10 21.08 -21.06
N ALA A 105 2.06 21.28 -21.84
CA ALA A 105 1.70 20.43 -22.94
C ALA A 105 2.78 20.52 -24.02
N GLU A 106 3.63 19.50 -24.15
CA GLU A 106 4.49 19.29 -25.31
C GLU A 106 4.85 17.80 -25.41
N THR A 107 4.71 17.27 -26.63
CA THR A 107 4.87 15.89 -27.10
C THR A 107 5.97 15.06 -26.41
N PRO A 108 5.73 13.78 -26.04
CA PRO A 108 6.79 12.90 -25.54
C PRO A 108 7.77 12.57 -26.67
N ALA A 109 8.99 13.07 -26.56
CA ALA A 109 10.15 12.49 -27.25
C ALA A 109 10.60 11.26 -26.44
N GLU A 110 10.78 10.13 -27.12
CA GLU A 110 11.31 8.88 -26.57
C GLU A 110 12.60 9.11 -25.76
N PRO A 111 12.66 8.69 -24.48
CA PRO A 111 13.91 8.61 -23.75
C PRO A 111 14.67 7.37 -24.24
N LYS A 112 15.89 7.57 -24.75
CA LYS A 112 16.82 6.48 -24.99
C LYS A 112 17.17 5.83 -23.65
N GLU A 113 16.76 4.58 -23.48
CA GLU A 113 17.18 3.72 -22.38
C GLU A 113 18.70 3.55 -22.41
N GLU A 114 19.38 3.99 -21.36
CA GLU A 114 20.76 3.59 -21.07
C GLU A 114 20.65 2.52 -19.96
N PRO A 115 21.08 1.26 -20.22
CA PRO A 115 20.71 0.13 -19.38
C PRO A 115 21.47 0.14 -18.06
N ALA A 116 20.73 0.11 -16.95
CA ALA A 116 21.26 -0.17 -15.63
C ALA A 116 21.84 -1.59 -15.60
N ASP A 117 23.10 -1.71 -15.19
CA ASP A 117 23.77 -2.97 -14.88
C ASP A 117 22.92 -3.82 -13.92
N LEU A 118 22.33 -4.88 -14.47
CA LEU A 118 21.50 -5.83 -13.75
C LEU A 118 22.39 -6.78 -12.92
N GLU A 119 22.74 -6.39 -11.70
CA GLU A 119 23.46 -7.26 -10.77
C GLU A 119 22.53 -8.37 -10.25
N VAL A 120 22.82 -9.62 -10.61
CA VAL A 120 22.06 -10.80 -10.18
C VAL A 120 22.61 -11.30 -8.83
N TYR A 121 21.76 -11.30 -7.80
CA TYR A 121 22.06 -11.80 -6.46
C TYR A 121 21.66 -13.28 -6.31
N ASP A 122 22.46 -14.07 -5.59
CA ASP A 122 22.11 -15.45 -5.21
C ASP A 122 21.26 -15.52 -3.91
N ASP A 123 20.68 -16.69 -3.61
CA ASP A 123 19.82 -16.97 -2.42
C ASP A 123 20.49 -16.66 -1.06
N TYR A 124 21.81 -16.45 -1.04
CA TYR A 124 22.58 -16.10 0.15
C TYR A 124 23.10 -14.66 0.16
N GLY A 125 22.64 -13.83 -0.79
CA GLY A 125 22.91 -12.40 -0.77
C GLY A 125 24.29 -12.01 -1.32
N ASN A 126 24.91 -12.80 -2.20
CA ASN A 126 26.18 -12.43 -2.83
C ASN A 126 26.03 -12.13 -4.34
N VAL A 127 26.79 -11.14 -4.81
CA VAL A 127 26.85 -10.74 -6.23
C VAL A 127 27.86 -11.65 -6.96
N ARG A 128 27.45 -12.32 -8.03
CA ARG A 128 28.34 -13.13 -8.88
C ARG A 128 28.32 -12.62 -10.31
N LYS A 129 29.49 -12.46 -10.92
CA LYS A 129 29.60 -12.19 -12.36
C LYS A 129 29.26 -13.47 -13.13
N MET A 130 28.39 -13.36 -14.13
CA MET A 130 27.99 -14.49 -15.01
C MET A 130 29.18 -15.26 -15.63
N SER A 131 30.36 -14.66 -15.71
CA SER A 131 31.59 -15.29 -16.21
C SER A 131 32.19 -16.36 -15.31
N GLU A 132 31.81 -16.42 -14.03
CA GLU A 132 32.29 -17.44 -13.07
C GLU A 132 31.29 -18.58 -12.85
N LEU A 133 30.15 -18.55 -13.55
CA LEU A 133 29.24 -19.68 -13.65
C LEU A 133 29.80 -20.69 -14.67
N SER A 134 31.00 -21.20 -14.42
CA SER A 134 31.52 -22.33 -15.17
C SER A 134 30.54 -23.49 -15.03
N GLU A 135 30.13 -24.02 -16.17
CA GLU A 135 29.14 -25.08 -16.37
C GLU A 135 29.22 -26.15 -15.26
N PRO A 136 28.08 -26.70 -14.80
CA PRO A 136 28.12 -27.90 -13.97
C PRO A 136 28.86 -28.96 -14.78
N LYS A 137 30.09 -29.30 -14.35
CA LYS A 137 30.83 -30.44 -14.89
C LYS A 137 29.83 -31.59 -14.95
N GLU A 138 29.55 -32.11 -16.16
CA GLU A 138 28.67 -33.25 -16.36
C GLU A 138 29.10 -34.35 -15.40
N THR A 139 28.38 -34.48 -14.29
CA THR A 139 28.51 -35.61 -13.40
C THR A 139 27.72 -36.71 -14.09
N LYS A 140 28.44 -37.62 -14.77
CA LYS A 140 27.88 -38.82 -15.39
C LYS A 140 26.85 -39.42 -14.43
N LYS A 141 25.58 -39.46 -14.84
CA LYS A 141 24.52 -40.04 -14.02
C LYS A 141 24.85 -41.51 -13.75
N PRO A 142 24.87 -41.98 -12.50
CA PRO A 142 25.09 -43.39 -12.22
C PRO A 142 23.94 -44.24 -12.81
N ARG A 143 24.27 -45.36 -13.46
CA ARG A 143 23.28 -46.35 -13.89
C ARG A 143 23.07 -47.35 -12.75
N TYR A 144 21.85 -47.42 -12.27
CA TYR A 144 21.43 -48.43 -11.28
C TYR A 144 20.93 -49.68 -12.01
N LYS A 145 21.45 -50.85 -11.63
CA LYS A 145 20.93 -52.15 -12.09
C LYS A 145 20.33 -52.90 -10.91
N MET A 146 19.12 -53.42 -11.07
CA MET A 146 18.47 -54.27 -10.09
C MET A 146 18.87 -55.72 -10.32
N HIS A 147 19.40 -56.37 -9.29
CA HIS A 147 19.64 -57.81 -9.25
C HIS A 147 19.14 -58.36 -7.90
N ASP A 148 18.34 -59.42 -7.95
CA ASP A 148 17.93 -60.23 -6.79
C ASP A 148 17.56 -59.43 -5.53
N GLY A 149 16.73 -58.40 -5.70
CA GLY A 149 16.16 -57.62 -4.60
C GLY A 149 17.07 -56.55 -4.00
N TYR A 150 18.25 -56.30 -4.58
CA TYR A 150 19.14 -55.20 -4.20
C TYR A 150 19.49 -54.32 -5.41
N VAL A 151 19.83 -53.04 -5.16
CA VAL A 151 20.14 -52.06 -6.20
C VAL A 151 21.63 -51.72 -6.11
N ASP A 152 22.40 -52.12 -7.12
CA ASP A 152 23.81 -51.76 -7.24
C ASP A 152 24.02 -50.55 -8.15
N VAL A 153 24.91 -49.65 -7.72
CA VAL A 153 25.32 -48.47 -8.48
C VAL A 153 26.48 -48.87 -9.38
N VAL A 154 26.26 -48.93 -10.70
CA VAL A 154 27.33 -49.23 -11.67
C VAL A 154 27.85 -47.90 -12.22
N THR A 155 29.05 -47.53 -11.83
CA THR A 155 29.81 -46.42 -12.42
C THR A 155 30.68 -46.96 -13.57
N GLU A 156 30.57 -46.36 -14.76
CA GLU A 156 31.47 -46.61 -15.90
C GLU A 156 32.66 -45.64 -15.95
#